data_AF-A0A4Y4BAN8-F1
#
_entry.id   AF-A0A4Y4BAN8-F1
#
_cell.length_a   1.000
_cell.length_b   1.000
_cell.length_c   1.000
_cell.angle_alpha   90.00
_cell.angle_beta   90.00
_cell.angle_gamma   90.00
#
_symmetry.space_group_name_H-M   'P 1'
#
loop_
_entity.id
_entity.type
_entity.pdbx_description
1 polymer ?
#
loop_
_entity_poly.entity_id
_entity_poly.type
_entity_poly.pdbx_seq_one_letter_code
_entity_poly.pdbx_strand_id
1 'polypeptide(L)'
;MLDQDPAHALVTIADETGTGAALIGDRAQLAAVSRGGVLDLAVAASPRPIDLTDLYCFNDKEYAQLTIAMRDHHEPGKLFDQLHERGNITIHATDAEAWTAISTDVIRKAEAGATVVVTSNDAATQLNSLAQDARARAGHTRTPAVEVAGSDGLNIRVGDRIMTRSNDKDLRDANRDTWTVARVHRDGSVSLKDKESGRKARLPAEYVEAHTHLAYASTEYGVQGATVDFRHGIVTDSSSAQAVYVSATRGREHNTLHLVAGDVDEARSIFTGRAAPRSRRPRRRSRPREHHPRPPRHRPTRPRHRPEGARRTPRHQRARLHGASPRM
;
A
#
# COMPACT_ATOMS: atom_id res chain seq x y z
N MET A 1 -1.39 -6.28 4.71
CA MET A 1 -2.57 -6.57 3.85
C MET A 1 -2.41 -7.97 3.30
N LEU A 2 -3.49 -8.77 3.28
CA LEU A 2 -3.47 -10.17 2.86
C LEU A 2 -4.23 -10.31 1.53
N ASP A 3 -3.60 -10.82 0.50
CA ASP A 3 -4.25 -11.24 -0.75
C ASP A 3 -4.74 -12.70 -0.66
N GLN A 4 -5.51 -13.13 -1.66
CA GLN A 4 -6.24 -14.40 -1.62
C GLN A 4 -5.33 -15.63 -1.49
N ASP A 5 -4.14 -15.62 -2.09
CA ASP A 5 -3.25 -16.79 -2.09
C ASP A 5 -2.69 -17.11 -0.69
N PRO A 6 -2.03 -16.18 0.03
CA PRO A 6 -1.61 -16.42 1.41
C PRO A 6 -2.80 -16.50 2.38
N ALA A 7 -3.94 -15.86 2.09
CA ALA A 7 -5.16 -16.07 2.88
C ALA A 7 -5.64 -17.51 2.80
N HIS A 8 -5.69 -18.08 1.59
CA HIS A 8 -6.06 -19.47 1.37
C HIS A 8 -5.10 -20.41 2.09
N ALA A 9 -3.79 -20.21 1.93
CA ALA A 9 -2.79 -21.01 2.65
C ALA A 9 -2.97 -20.95 4.18
N LEU A 10 -3.19 -19.75 4.73
CA LEU A 10 -3.41 -19.56 6.17
C LEU A 10 -4.64 -20.31 6.67
N VAL A 11 -5.79 -20.18 5.98
CA VAL A 11 -7.02 -20.86 6.42
C VAL A 11 -6.96 -22.36 6.22
N THR A 12 -6.26 -22.86 5.20
CA THR A 12 -6.01 -24.29 5.02
C THR A 12 -5.19 -24.85 6.17
N ILE A 13 -4.08 -24.20 6.56
CA ILE A 13 -3.26 -24.63 7.70
C ILE A 13 -4.07 -24.59 9.00
N ALA A 14 -4.88 -23.55 9.18
CA ALA A 14 -5.74 -23.42 10.35
C ALA A 14 -6.75 -24.58 10.45
N ASP A 15 -7.39 -24.95 9.32
CA ASP A 15 -8.32 -26.07 9.21
C ASP A 15 -7.61 -27.42 9.49
N GLU A 16 -6.47 -27.67 8.84
CA GLU A 16 -5.69 -28.91 8.98
C GLU A 16 -5.14 -29.12 10.40
N THR A 17 -4.82 -28.04 11.12
CA THR A 17 -4.26 -28.08 12.47
C THR A 17 -5.30 -27.94 13.58
N GLY A 18 -6.56 -27.63 13.23
CA GLY A 18 -7.60 -27.30 14.20
C GLY A 18 -7.37 -25.97 14.94
N THR A 19 -6.53 -25.09 14.41
CA THR A 19 -6.23 -23.77 15.00
C THR A 19 -7.31 -22.76 14.61
N GLY A 20 -7.79 -21.96 15.56
CA GLY A 20 -8.69 -20.85 15.26
C GLY A 20 -7.96 -19.70 14.54
N ALA A 21 -8.59 -19.15 13.49
CA ALA A 21 -8.09 -17.98 12.78
C ALA A 21 -9.10 -16.82 12.86
N ALA A 22 -8.61 -15.61 13.14
CA ALA A 22 -9.39 -14.38 13.10
C ALA A 22 -8.82 -13.44 12.03
N LEU A 23 -9.66 -13.01 11.10
CA LEU A 23 -9.29 -12.03 10.07
C LEU A 23 -9.75 -10.65 10.51
N ILE A 24 -8.79 -9.74 10.73
CA ILE A 24 -9.02 -8.39 11.23
C ILE A 24 -8.53 -7.39 10.17
N GLY A 25 -9.32 -6.35 9.92
CA GLY A 25 -8.91 -5.27 9.04
C GLY A 25 -10.03 -4.25 8.85
N ASP A 26 -9.75 -3.26 8.02
CA ASP A 26 -10.68 -2.19 7.65
C ASP A 26 -11.11 -2.37 6.20
N ARG A 27 -12.42 -2.45 5.97
CA ARG A 27 -13.01 -2.70 4.65
C ARG A 27 -13.04 -1.47 3.76
N ALA A 28 -12.85 -0.26 4.32
CA ALA A 28 -12.77 0.98 3.57
C ALA A 28 -11.35 1.32 3.10
N GLN A 29 -10.33 0.63 3.63
CA GLN A 29 -8.94 0.79 3.18
C GLN A 29 -8.70 0.19 1.79
N LEU A 30 -7.56 0.57 1.19
CA LEU A 30 -7.11 0.01 -0.08
C LEU A 30 -7.05 -1.52 -0.01
N ALA A 31 -7.50 -2.18 -1.09
CA ALA A 31 -7.34 -3.62 -1.23
C ALA A 31 -5.85 -3.99 -1.35
N ALA A 32 -5.53 -5.26 -1.11
CA ALA A 32 -4.19 -5.78 -1.39
C ALA A 32 -3.80 -5.51 -2.85
N VAL A 33 -2.49 -5.30 -3.08
CA VAL A 33 -1.91 -5.01 -4.41
C VAL A 33 -2.18 -6.13 -5.44
N SER A 34 -2.38 -7.36 -4.96
CA SER A 34 -2.69 -8.57 -5.74
C SER A 34 -4.22 -8.86 -5.72
N ARG A 35 -4.65 -10.12 -5.83
CA ARG A 35 -6.07 -10.52 -5.71
C ARG A 35 -6.58 -10.24 -4.29
N GLY A 36 -7.10 -9.03 -4.07
CA GLY A 36 -7.64 -8.58 -2.79
C GLY A 36 -9.06 -9.10 -2.48
N GLY A 37 -9.71 -8.46 -1.50
CA GLY A 37 -11.10 -8.75 -1.09
C GLY A 37 -11.25 -9.89 -0.08
N VAL A 38 -10.15 -10.38 0.49
CA VAL A 38 -10.16 -11.46 1.49
C VAL A 38 -11.08 -11.12 2.68
N LEU A 39 -11.03 -9.90 3.18
CA LEU A 39 -11.84 -9.48 4.32
C LEU A 39 -13.35 -9.46 3.98
N ASP A 40 -13.73 -9.01 2.78
CA ASP A 40 -15.12 -9.08 2.32
C ASP A 40 -15.61 -10.53 2.19
N LEU A 41 -14.76 -11.43 1.68
CA LEU A 41 -15.06 -12.87 1.61
C LEU A 41 -15.23 -13.47 3.02
N ALA A 42 -14.34 -13.11 3.95
CA ALA A 42 -14.41 -13.57 5.33
C ALA A 42 -15.66 -13.09 6.05
N VAL A 43 -16.04 -11.81 5.87
CA VAL A 43 -17.29 -11.26 6.42
C VAL A 43 -18.51 -11.96 5.83
N ALA A 44 -18.52 -12.24 4.52
CA ALA A 44 -19.61 -12.96 3.88
C ALA A 44 -19.71 -14.43 4.31
N ALA A 45 -18.58 -15.06 4.66
CA ALA A 45 -18.52 -16.45 5.12
C ALA A 45 -18.74 -16.60 6.64
N SER A 46 -18.51 -15.54 7.42
CA SER A 46 -18.66 -15.56 8.87
C SER A 46 -20.14 -15.48 9.29
N PRO A 47 -20.63 -16.38 10.15
CA PRO A 47 -21.99 -16.28 10.69
C PRO A 47 -22.21 -15.07 11.60
N ARG A 48 -21.14 -14.55 12.22
CA ARG A 48 -21.16 -13.44 13.17
C ARG A 48 -19.95 -12.54 12.97
N PRO A 49 -19.89 -11.76 11.88
CA PRO A 49 -18.86 -10.74 11.72
C PRO A 49 -19.03 -9.68 12.82
N ILE A 50 -17.93 -9.25 13.41
CA ILE A 50 -17.90 -8.16 14.39
C ILE A 50 -17.42 -6.91 13.67
N ASP A 51 -18.21 -5.83 13.72
CA ASP A 51 -17.78 -4.52 13.24
C ASP A 51 -17.46 -3.64 14.45
N LEU A 52 -16.25 -3.06 14.46
CA LEU A 52 -15.79 -2.17 15.52
C LEU A 52 -16.00 -0.73 15.07
N THR A 53 -16.76 0.02 15.87
CA THR A 53 -17.19 1.39 15.54
C THR A 53 -16.41 2.48 16.28
N ASP A 54 -15.69 2.14 17.35
CA ASP A 54 -14.98 3.10 18.18
C ASP A 54 -13.58 3.41 17.63
N LEU A 55 -13.27 4.70 17.46
CA LEU A 55 -11.97 5.18 17.02
C LEU A 55 -11.11 5.66 18.20
N TYR A 56 -9.95 5.05 18.36
CA TYR A 56 -8.96 5.42 19.40
C TYR A 56 -7.67 6.03 18.83
N CYS A 57 -7.52 6.06 17.50
CA CYS A 57 -6.28 6.46 16.83
C CYS A 57 -6.10 7.97 16.68
N PHE A 58 -7.15 8.78 16.86
CA PHE A 58 -7.10 10.24 16.71
C PHE A 58 -7.14 10.94 18.05
N ASN A 59 -6.30 11.97 18.21
CA ASN A 59 -6.41 12.89 19.36
C ASN A 59 -7.63 13.82 19.22
N ASP A 60 -8.01 14.14 17.98
CA ASP A 60 -9.17 14.98 17.64
C ASP A 60 -10.42 14.10 17.44
N LYS A 61 -11.35 14.18 18.41
CA LYS A 61 -12.61 13.42 18.39
C LYS A 61 -13.60 13.89 17.32
N GLU A 62 -13.58 15.18 16.99
CA GLU A 62 -14.45 15.73 15.94
C GLU A 62 -13.96 15.25 14.57
N TYR A 63 -12.64 15.28 14.35
CA TYR A 63 -12.05 14.70 13.14
C TYR A 63 -12.33 13.20 13.03
N ALA A 64 -12.24 12.46 14.14
CA ALA A 64 -12.57 11.04 14.16
C ALA A 64 -13.98 10.76 13.62
N GLN A 65 -14.99 11.55 14.03
CA GLN A 65 -16.36 11.39 13.52
C GLN A 65 -16.45 11.67 12.01
N LEU A 66 -15.72 12.67 11.50
CA LEU A 66 -15.66 12.92 10.05
C LEU A 66 -15.08 11.72 9.30
N THR A 67 -14.06 11.06 9.85
CA THR A 67 -13.51 9.84 9.24
C THR A 67 -14.51 8.68 9.18
N ILE A 68 -15.42 8.54 10.16
CA ILE A 68 -16.52 7.57 10.10
C ILE A 68 -17.49 7.93 8.98
N ALA A 69 -17.88 9.21 8.86
CA ALA A 69 -18.74 9.66 7.77
C ALA A 69 -18.10 9.42 6.38
N MET A 70 -16.77 9.56 6.27
CA MET A 70 -16.04 9.20 5.03
C MET A 70 -16.13 7.71 4.73
N ARG A 71 -15.98 6.86 5.75
CA ARG A 71 -16.04 5.39 5.64
C ARG A 71 -17.41 4.92 5.16
N ASP A 72 -18.48 5.52 5.67
CA ASP A 72 -19.85 5.16 5.35
C ASP A 72 -20.38 5.86 4.09
N HIS A 73 -19.58 6.76 3.51
CA HIS A 73 -19.93 7.61 2.37
C HIS A 73 -21.21 8.44 2.61
N HIS A 74 -21.42 8.86 3.87
CA HIS A 74 -22.62 9.58 4.27
C HIS A 74 -22.48 11.07 3.93
N GLU A 75 -23.50 11.63 3.25
CA GLU A 75 -23.60 13.06 2.90
C GLU A 75 -22.28 13.71 2.45
N PRO A 76 -21.65 13.24 1.35
CA PRO A 76 -20.29 13.65 0.98
C PRO A 76 -20.14 15.15 0.74
N GLY A 77 -21.23 15.85 0.39
CA GLY A 77 -21.24 17.30 0.24
C GLY A 77 -21.07 18.05 1.56
N LYS A 78 -21.72 17.58 2.64
CA LYS A 78 -21.55 18.16 3.99
C LYS A 78 -20.18 17.83 4.56
N LEU A 79 -19.71 16.60 4.31
CA LEU A 79 -18.38 16.16 4.69
C LEU A 79 -17.29 17.04 4.07
N PHE A 80 -17.44 17.41 2.78
CA PHE A 80 -16.54 18.37 2.13
C PHE A 80 -16.53 19.70 2.87
N ASP A 81 -17.70 20.28 3.13
CA ASP A 81 -17.82 21.60 3.77
C ASP A 81 -17.13 21.60 5.14
N GLN A 82 -17.36 20.56 5.96
CA GLN A 82 -16.75 20.41 7.28
C GLN A 82 -15.23 20.23 7.21
N LEU A 83 -14.73 19.43 6.27
CA LEU A 83 -13.28 19.24 6.09
C LEU A 83 -12.60 20.51 5.58
N HIS A 84 -13.26 21.26 4.71
CA HIS A 84 -12.74 22.52 4.18
C HIS A 84 -12.69 23.60 5.26
N GLU A 85 -13.76 23.77 6.04
CA GLU A 85 -13.83 24.73 7.15
C GLU A 85 -12.75 24.46 8.21
N ARG A 86 -12.44 23.18 8.47
CA ARG A 86 -11.39 22.78 9.42
C ARG A 86 -9.96 22.90 8.87
N GLY A 87 -9.80 23.23 7.59
CA GLY A 87 -8.48 23.28 6.93
C GLY A 87 -7.91 21.90 6.58
N ASN A 88 -8.70 20.83 6.67
CA ASN A 88 -8.30 19.50 6.19
C ASN A 88 -8.40 19.37 4.66
N ILE A 89 -9.06 20.31 3.97
CA ILE A 89 -9.05 20.43 2.52
C ILE A 89 -8.42 21.76 2.13
N THR A 90 -7.37 21.70 1.31
CA THR A 90 -6.76 22.87 0.66
C THR A 90 -6.97 22.78 -0.84
N ILE A 91 -7.49 23.85 -1.43
CA ILE A 91 -7.80 23.93 -2.85
C ILE A 91 -6.70 24.75 -3.54
N HIS A 92 -6.24 24.28 -4.68
CA HIS A 92 -5.18 24.88 -5.49
C HIS A 92 -5.67 25.04 -6.91
N ALA A 93 -5.30 26.14 -7.58
CA ALA A 93 -5.70 26.33 -8.98
C ALA A 93 -4.92 25.40 -9.92
N THR A 94 -3.72 24.98 -9.51
CA THR A 94 -2.83 24.13 -10.33
C THR A 94 -2.10 23.06 -9.50
N ASP A 95 -1.65 22.00 -10.16
CA ASP A 95 -0.76 20.99 -9.55
C ASP A 95 0.54 21.61 -9.02
N ALA A 96 1.06 22.63 -9.69
CA ALA A 96 2.29 23.32 -9.29
C ALA A 96 2.12 24.09 -7.96
N GLU A 97 0.96 24.72 -7.76
CA GLU A 97 0.60 25.37 -6.49
C GLU A 97 0.44 24.32 -5.39
N ALA A 98 -0.28 23.23 -5.67
CA ALA A 98 -0.45 22.14 -4.72
C ALA A 98 0.91 21.56 -4.29
N TRP A 99 1.81 21.34 -5.26
CA TRP A 99 3.16 20.85 -5.00
C TRP A 99 4.00 21.83 -4.16
N THR A 100 3.88 23.14 -4.44
CA THR A 100 4.56 24.19 -3.66
C THR A 100 4.07 24.22 -2.22
N ALA A 101 2.76 24.10 -2.00
CA ALA A 101 2.17 24.04 -0.67
C ALA A 101 2.61 22.78 0.10
N ILE A 102 2.56 21.61 -0.55
CA ILE A 102 3.00 20.33 0.05
C ILE A 102 4.48 20.39 0.41
N SER A 103 5.35 20.82 -0.51
CA SER A 103 6.79 20.89 -0.26
C SER A 103 7.13 21.86 0.87
N THR A 104 6.47 23.03 0.92
CA THR A 104 6.62 23.99 2.02
C THR A 104 6.23 23.36 3.36
N ASP A 105 5.10 22.63 3.40
CA ASP A 105 4.67 21.98 4.64
C ASP A 105 5.61 20.85 5.06
N VAL A 106 6.04 20.00 4.13
CA VAL A 106 7.01 18.92 4.40
C VAL A 106 8.30 19.48 4.99
N ILE A 107 8.84 20.57 4.44
CA ILE A 107 10.04 21.23 4.95
C ILE A 107 9.83 21.68 6.40
N ARG A 108 8.71 22.38 6.67
CA ARG A 108 8.35 22.84 8.01
C ARG A 108 8.14 21.70 9.01
N LYS A 109 7.48 20.61 8.60
CA LYS A 109 7.25 19.42 9.44
C LYS A 109 8.55 18.64 9.67
N ALA A 110 9.43 18.60 8.69
CA ALA A 110 10.75 17.99 8.84
C ALA A 110 11.57 18.72 9.92
N GLU A 111 11.47 20.04 10.06
CA GLU A 111 12.09 20.80 11.16
C GLU A 111 11.57 20.35 12.54
N ALA A 112 10.26 20.13 12.65
CA ALA A 112 9.62 19.58 13.85
C ALA A 112 9.96 18.10 14.11
N GLY A 113 10.59 17.41 13.14
CA GLY A 113 10.93 15.99 13.23
C GLY A 113 9.78 15.06 12.86
N ALA A 114 8.80 15.55 12.11
CA ALA A 114 7.67 14.78 11.63
C ALA A 114 7.93 14.12 10.26
N THR A 115 7.19 13.05 9.94
CA THR A 115 7.19 12.41 8.62
C THR A 115 5.86 12.72 7.94
N VAL A 116 5.93 13.13 6.67
CA VAL A 116 4.75 13.32 5.82
C VAL A 116 4.53 12.11 4.94
N VAL A 117 3.30 11.60 4.90
CA VAL A 117 2.94 10.52 3.97
C VAL A 117 2.40 11.09 2.66
N VAL A 118 2.89 10.56 1.54
CA VAL A 118 2.45 10.87 0.16
C VAL A 118 2.08 9.61 -0.63
N THR A 119 1.58 9.78 -1.86
CA THR A 119 0.96 8.71 -2.64
C THR A 119 1.90 7.95 -3.57
N SER A 120 3.09 8.46 -3.90
CA SER A 120 4.07 7.80 -4.78
C SER A 120 5.50 7.87 -4.25
N ASN A 121 6.33 6.89 -4.67
CA ASN A 121 7.75 6.87 -4.30
C ASN A 121 8.48 8.07 -4.91
N ASP A 122 8.21 8.42 -6.17
CA ASP A 122 8.82 9.56 -6.84
C ASP A 122 8.52 10.87 -6.10
N ALA A 123 7.28 11.06 -5.66
CA ALA A 123 6.91 12.23 -4.86
C ALA A 123 7.63 12.22 -3.51
N ALA A 124 7.74 11.06 -2.86
CA ALA A 124 8.47 10.93 -1.59
C ALA A 124 9.95 11.28 -1.77
N THR A 125 10.61 10.78 -2.81
CA THR A 125 12.02 11.07 -3.12
C THR A 125 12.24 12.56 -3.41
N GLN A 126 11.39 13.19 -4.23
CA GLN A 126 11.51 14.62 -4.51
C GLN A 126 11.33 15.47 -3.25
N LEU A 127 10.31 15.17 -2.44
CA LEU A 127 10.06 15.88 -1.18
C LEU A 127 11.16 15.65 -0.15
N ASN A 128 11.71 14.44 -0.08
CA ASN A 128 12.86 14.12 0.75
C ASN A 128 14.09 14.96 0.37
N SER A 129 14.38 15.08 -0.94
CA SER A 129 15.47 15.93 -1.43
C SER A 129 15.26 17.39 -1.04
N LEU A 130 14.05 17.94 -1.25
CA LEU A 130 13.71 19.32 -0.90
C LEU A 130 13.83 19.58 0.61
N ALA A 131 13.33 18.66 1.44
CA ALA A 131 13.42 18.75 2.89
C ALA A 131 14.87 18.65 3.39
N GLN A 132 15.67 17.74 2.82
CA GLN A 132 17.08 17.60 3.14
C GLN A 132 17.86 18.89 2.80
N ASP A 133 17.63 19.45 1.61
CA ASP A 133 18.28 20.69 1.16
C ASP A 133 17.92 21.88 2.06
N ALA A 134 16.65 21.99 2.45
CA ALA A 134 16.21 23.02 3.39
C ALA A 134 16.89 22.87 4.75
N ARG A 135 16.95 21.64 5.29
CA ARG A 135 17.65 21.36 6.55
C ARG A 135 19.15 21.62 6.46
N ALA A 136 19.77 21.33 5.31
CA ALA A 136 21.17 21.64 5.08
C ALA A 136 21.43 23.15 5.08
N ARG A 137 20.58 23.94 4.40
CA ARG A 137 20.65 25.42 4.41
C ARG A 137 20.45 26.00 5.80
N ALA A 138 19.59 25.38 6.62
CA ALA A 138 19.38 25.75 8.01
C ALA A 138 20.52 25.30 8.96
N GLY A 139 21.54 24.60 8.46
CA GLY A 139 22.67 24.10 9.26
C GLY A 139 22.32 22.91 10.16
N HIS A 140 21.17 22.27 9.95
CA HIS A 140 20.74 21.11 10.73
C HIS A 140 21.38 19.80 10.26
N THR A 141 21.93 19.77 9.05
CA THR A 141 22.63 18.62 8.49
C THR A 141 23.97 19.02 7.92
N ARG A 142 24.92 18.09 7.89
CA ARG A 142 26.27 18.32 7.35
C ARG A 142 26.69 17.19 6.43
N THR A 143 27.38 17.56 5.34
CA THR A 143 27.97 16.59 4.42
C THR A 143 29.00 15.73 5.15
N PRO A 144 28.93 14.40 5.06
CA PRO A 144 29.94 13.52 5.63
C PRO A 144 31.23 13.54 4.78
N ALA A 145 32.31 12.97 5.31
CA ALA A 145 33.57 12.83 4.57
C ALA A 145 33.53 11.71 3.52
N VAL A 146 32.60 10.76 3.67
CA VAL A 146 32.36 9.67 2.73
C VAL A 146 30.89 9.74 2.33
N GLU A 147 30.63 9.78 1.03
CA GLU A 147 29.27 9.76 0.50
C GLU A 147 28.71 8.34 0.55
N VAL A 148 27.50 8.23 1.08
CA VAL A 148 26.72 6.99 1.12
C VAL A 148 25.30 7.39 0.75
N ALA A 149 24.69 6.68 -0.19
CA ALA A 149 23.31 6.91 -0.57
C ALA A 149 22.41 5.83 0.04
N GLY A 150 21.15 6.18 0.25
CA GLY A 150 20.11 5.18 0.48
C GLY A 150 19.64 4.54 -0.83
N SER A 151 18.72 3.58 -0.68
CA SER A 151 18.03 2.90 -1.78
C SER A 151 17.14 3.84 -2.61
N ASP A 152 16.82 5.03 -2.11
CA ASP A 152 16.14 6.11 -2.84
C ASP A 152 17.10 6.94 -3.70
N GLY A 153 18.39 6.63 -3.67
CA GLY A 153 19.45 7.33 -4.40
C GLY A 153 19.85 8.67 -3.77
N LEU A 154 19.33 9.00 -2.59
CA LEU A 154 19.64 10.26 -1.91
C LEU A 154 20.84 10.08 -0.97
N ASN A 155 21.82 10.99 -1.08
CA ASN A 155 23.00 10.99 -0.23
C ASN A 155 22.64 11.26 1.22
N ILE A 156 23.14 10.44 2.13
CA ILE A 156 22.89 10.55 3.56
C ILE A 156 23.84 11.56 4.19
N ARG A 157 23.27 12.51 4.94
CA ARG A 157 24.01 13.52 5.71
C ARG A 157 23.97 13.21 7.20
N VAL A 158 24.97 13.69 7.93
CA VAL A 158 24.90 13.65 9.40
C VAL A 158 23.82 14.63 9.86
N GLY A 159 22.94 14.15 10.74
CA GLY A 159 21.74 14.86 11.17
C GLY A 159 20.48 14.51 10.37
N ASP A 160 20.60 13.72 9.29
CA ASP A 160 19.42 13.30 8.52
C ASP A 160 18.53 12.35 9.30
N ARG A 161 17.26 12.34 8.90
CA ARG A 161 16.32 11.32 9.34
C ARG A 161 16.16 10.26 8.26
N ILE A 162 16.42 9.01 8.61
CA ILE A 162 16.31 7.86 7.71
C ILE A 162 15.37 6.82 8.29
N MET A 163 14.82 5.98 7.41
CA MET A 163 14.02 4.82 7.78
C MET A 163 14.70 3.55 7.28
N THR A 164 14.61 2.48 8.06
CA THR A 164 15.07 1.14 7.66
C THR A 164 13.93 0.36 6.99
N ARG A 165 14.25 -0.45 5.99
CA ARG A 165 13.24 -1.11 5.11
C ARG A 165 13.33 -2.63 5.06
N SER A 166 14.31 -3.20 5.75
CA SER A 166 14.46 -4.64 5.92
C SER A 166 14.55 -4.97 7.40
N ASN A 167 14.16 -6.20 7.77
CA ASN A 167 14.45 -6.70 9.10
C ASN A 167 15.80 -7.40 9.02
N ASP A 168 16.74 -7.01 9.87
CA ASP A 168 17.98 -7.75 10.10
C ASP A 168 18.09 -8.07 11.60
N LYS A 169 18.01 -9.37 11.92
CA LYS A 169 18.01 -9.85 13.30
C LYS A 169 19.36 -9.59 13.99
N ASP A 170 20.44 -9.54 13.22
CA ASP A 170 21.79 -9.35 13.76
C ASP A 170 22.06 -7.88 14.06
N LEU A 171 21.41 -6.97 13.33
CA LEU A 171 21.49 -5.52 13.57
C LEU A 171 20.53 -5.04 14.67
N ARG A 172 19.56 -5.88 15.07
CA ARG A 172 18.46 -5.53 16.00
C ARG A 172 17.64 -4.33 15.52
N ASP A 173 17.61 -4.11 14.21
CA ASP A 173 16.82 -3.08 13.58
C ASP A 173 15.44 -3.64 13.26
N ALA A 174 14.38 -2.92 13.64
CA ALA A 174 13.06 -3.24 13.15
C ALA A 174 12.82 -2.51 11.83
N ASN A 175 12.36 -3.25 10.82
CA ASN A 175 11.83 -2.70 9.58
C ASN A 175 10.84 -1.58 9.91
N ARG A 176 11.00 -0.44 9.26
CA ARG A 176 10.26 0.82 9.42
C ARG A 176 10.62 1.64 10.66
N ASP A 177 11.66 1.27 11.40
CA ASP A 177 12.20 2.16 12.44
C ASP A 177 12.81 3.40 11.79
N THR A 178 12.51 4.55 12.40
CA THR A 178 13.01 5.86 11.99
C THR A 178 14.15 6.31 12.91
N TRP A 179 15.22 6.80 12.31
CA TRP A 179 16.48 7.08 12.99
C TRP A 179 17.04 8.44 12.60
N THR A 180 17.78 9.08 13.51
CA THR A 180 18.65 10.21 13.17
C THR A 180 20.08 9.72 12.95
N VAL A 181 20.69 10.15 11.84
CA VAL A 181 22.07 9.84 11.48
C VAL A 181 23.01 10.60 12.40
N ALA A 182 23.72 9.88 13.26
CA ALA A 182 24.69 10.45 14.19
C ALA A 182 26.07 10.61 13.55
N ARG A 183 26.49 9.65 12.72
CA ARG A 183 27.80 9.66 12.03
C ARG A 183 27.78 8.74 10.82
N VAL A 184 28.42 9.18 9.74
CA VAL A 184 28.87 8.32 8.63
C VAL A 184 30.37 8.05 8.83
N HIS A 185 30.77 6.79 8.78
CA HIS A 185 32.14 6.34 9.01
C HIS A 185 32.92 6.21 7.69
N ARG A 186 34.24 6.04 7.80
CA ARG A 186 35.13 5.93 6.62
C ARG A 186 34.91 4.66 5.81
N ASP A 187 34.39 3.62 6.45
CA ASP A 187 34.03 2.34 5.83
C ASP A 187 32.61 2.36 5.20
N GLY A 188 31.96 3.53 5.15
CA GLY A 188 30.59 3.70 4.64
C GLY A 188 29.50 3.26 5.62
N SER A 189 29.85 2.66 6.77
CA SER A 189 28.84 2.34 7.78
C SER A 189 28.25 3.60 8.41
N VAL A 190 27.01 3.50 8.90
CA VAL A 190 26.27 4.63 9.45
C VAL A 190 25.82 4.34 10.87
N SER A 191 26.23 5.19 11.82
CA SER A 191 25.74 5.15 13.19
C SER A 191 24.48 5.99 13.35
N LEU A 192 23.48 5.38 13.97
CA LEU A 192 22.13 5.89 14.12
C LEU A 192 21.77 6.08 15.59
N LYS A 193 20.86 7.01 15.84
CA LYS A 193 20.23 7.23 17.13
C LYS A 193 18.74 7.44 16.96
N ASP A 194 17.94 6.70 17.71
CA ASP A 194 16.52 6.96 17.89
C ASP A 194 16.36 8.11 18.89
N LYS A 195 15.60 9.15 18.52
CA LYS A 195 15.39 10.34 19.33
C LYS A 195 14.52 10.05 20.55
N GLU A 196 13.54 9.17 20.42
CA GLU A 196 12.55 8.88 21.47
C GLU A 196 13.07 7.85 22.45
N SER A 197 13.49 6.69 21.95
CA SER A 197 13.93 5.58 22.79
C SER A 197 15.41 5.69 23.21
N GLY A 198 16.19 6.55 22.55
CA GLY A 198 17.63 6.65 22.76
C GLY A 198 18.44 5.45 22.23
N ARG A 199 17.77 4.48 21.57
CA ARG A 199 18.41 3.33 20.92
C ARG A 199 19.49 3.79 19.94
N LYS A 200 20.53 2.99 19.82
CA LYS A 200 21.63 3.23 18.88
C LYS A 200 21.83 1.98 18.04
N ALA A 201 22.08 2.18 16.75
CA ALA A 201 22.40 1.13 15.80
C ALA A 201 23.60 1.55 14.95
N ARG A 202 24.29 0.57 14.35
CA ARG A 202 25.31 0.82 13.33
C ARG A 202 25.02 -0.07 12.15
N LEU A 203 24.65 0.55 11.04
CA LEU A 203 24.32 -0.15 9.80
C LEU A 203 25.56 -0.27 8.92
N PRO A 204 25.87 -1.47 8.38
CA PRO A 204 26.88 -1.64 7.34
C PRO A 204 26.54 -0.84 6.08
N ALA A 205 27.56 -0.44 5.31
CA ALA A 205 27.36 0.36 4.09
C ALA A 205 26.38 -0.30 3.09
N GLU A 206 26.55 -1.60 2.85
CA GLU A 206 25.69 -2.38 1.94
C GLU A 206 24.22 -2.37 2.37
N TYR A 207 23.98 -2.45 3.69
CA TYR A 207 22.63 -2.38 4.23
C TYR A 207 22.03 -0.98 4.06
N VAL A 208 22.83 0.06 4.27
CA VAL A 208 22.39 1.45 4.09
C VAL A 208 21.96 1.67 2.63
N GLU A 209 22.80 1.27 1.68
CA GLU A 209 22.54 1.40 0.25
C GLU A 209 21.30 0.61 -0.19
N ALA A 210 21.13 -0.61 0.29
CA ALA A 210 20.03 -1.47 -0.16
C ALA A 210 18.71 -1.24 0.58
N HIS A 211 18.75 -0.80 1.84
CA HIS A 211 17.63 -0.94 2.77
C HIS A 211 17.36 0.29 3.64
N THR A 212 17.90 1.45 3.26
CA THR A 212 17.53 2.73 3.89
C THR A 212 17.07 3.76 2.88
N HIS A 213 16.30 4.74 3.34
CA HIS A 213 15.83 5.89 2.58
C HIS A 213 15.57 7.05 3.53
N LEU A 214 15.54 8.28 3.02
CA LEU A 214 15.20 9.45 3.83
C LEU A 214 13.74 9.36 4.33
N ALA A 215 13.51 9.86 5.54
CA ALA A 215 12.24 9.70 6.27
C ALA A 215 11.51 11.03 6.54
N TYR A 216 11.78 12.08 5.76
CA TYR A 216 11.04 13.35 5.82
C TYR A 216 9.67 13.20 5.15
N ALA A 217 9.65 12.49 4.02
CA ALA A 217 8.47 12.04 3.31
C ALA A 217 8.55 10.53 3.07
N SER A 218 7.40 9.86 3.05
CA SER A 218 7.31 8.42 2.76
C SER A 218 5.99 8.08 2.08
N THR A 219 5.92 6.94 1.40
CA THR A 219 4.63 6.41 0.94
C THR A 219 3.87 5.71 2.06
N GLU A 220 2.58 5.47 1.84
CA GLU A 220 1.73 4.72 2.79
C GLU A 220 2.24 3.28 3.02
N TYR A 221 2.65 2.59 1.96
CA TYR A 221 3.31 1.28 2.09
C TYR A 221 4.67 1.39 2.80
N GLY A 222 5.30 2.56 2.67
CA GLY A 222 6.48 2.98 3.40
C GLY A 222 6.33 2.83 4.92
N VAL A 223 5.27 3.42 5.45
CA VAL A 223 5.00 3.56 6.89
C VAL A 223 3.96 2.56 7.43
N GLN A 224 3.54 1.55 6.65
CA GLN A 224 2.45 0.67 7.06
C GLN A 224 2.72 0.03 8.45
N GLY A 225 1.84 0.24 9.42
CA GLY A 225 2.01 -0.26 10.79
C GLY A 225 2.80 0.68 11.72
N ALA A 226 3.37 1.77 11.19
CA ALA A 226 3.83 2.92 11.96
C ALA A 226 2.76 4.02 11.89
N THR A 227 2.37 4.56 13.04
CA THR A 227 1.60 5.81 13.09
C THR A 227 2.51 6.96 12.70
N VAL A 228 2.08 7.79 11.75
CA VAL A 228 2.74 9.05 11.39
C VAL A 228 1.97 10.22 11.97
N ASP A 229 2.65 11.33 12.22
CA ASP A 229 2.02 12.54 12.77
C ASP A 229 1.16 13.23 11.71
N PHE A 230 1.65 13.32 10.47
CA PHE A 230 1.06 14.11 9.40
C PHE A 230 0.90 13.36 8.08
N ARG A 231 -0.16 13.67 7.33
CA ARG A 231 -0.40 13.10 6.01
C ARG A 231 -0.87 14.16 5.00
N HIS A 232 -0.34 14.05 3.78
CA HIS A 232 -0.77 14.83 2.62
C HIS A 232 -1.24 13.90 1.51
N GLY A 233 -2.50 14.03 1.11
CA GLY A 233 -3.05 13.31 -0.04
C GLY A 233 -3.42 14.29 -1.13
N ILE A 234 -2.95 14.07 -2.36
CA ILE A 234 -3.48 14.80 -3.52
C ILE A 234 -4.72 14.04 -4.00
N VAL A 235 -5.85 14.75 -4.07
CA VAL A 235 -7.12 14.25 -4.59
C VAL A 235 -7.32 14.84 -5.98
N THR A 236 -7.28 13.96 -6.96
CA THR A 236 -7.51 14.27 -8.38
C THR A 236 -8.75 13.57 -8.90
N ASP A 237 -9.15 13.89 -10.13
CA ASP A 237 -10.20 13.19 -10.85
C ASP A 237 -9.92 11.71 -11.15
N SER A 238 -8.71 11.20 -10.93
CA SER A 238 -8.41 9.77 -11.03
C SER A 238 -8.47 9.05 -9.68
N SER A 239 -8.63 9.79 -8.58
CA SER A 239 -8.61 9.23 -7.22
C SER A 239 -9.83 8.35 -6.94
N SER A 240 -9.63 7.28 -6.16
CA SER A 240 -10.71 6.42 -5.67
C SER A 240 -11.22 6.87 -4.30
N ALA A 241 -12.43 6.48 -3.94
CA ALA A 241 -12.98 6.72 -2.60
C ALA A 241 -12.05 6.20 -1.50
N GLN A 242 -11.46 5.01 -1.71
CA GLN A 242 -10.51 4.40 -0.80
C GLN A 242 -9.22 5.24 -0.71
N ALA A 243 -8.71 5.78 -1.81
CA ALA A 243 -7.50 6.61 -1.78
C ALA A 243 -7.74 7.93 -1.01
N VAL A 244 -8.93 8.53 -1.15
CA VAL A 244 -9.34 9.72 -0.38
C VAL A 244 -9.50 9.36 1.10
N TYR A 245 -10.27 8.32 1.42
CA TYR A 245 -10.50 7.85 2.79
C TYR A 245 -9.19 7.57 3.52
N VAL A 246 -8.32 6.82 2.86
CA VAL A 246 -7.03 6.47 3.39
C VAL A 246 -6.17 7.72 3.60
N SER A 247 -6.15 8.63 2.62
CA SER A 247 -5.46 9.92 2.74
C SER A 247 -5.89 10.76 3.94
N ALA A 248 -7.15 10.61 4.35
CA ALA A 248 -7.72 11.30 5.50
C ALA A 248 -7.57 10.56 6.84
N THR A 249 -7.01 9.34 6.90
CA THR A 249 -7.12 8.49 8.10
C THR A 249 -5.82 7.94 8.68
N ARG A 250 -4.66 8.25 8.11
CA ARG A 250 -3.38 7.66 8.55
C ARG A 250 -2.47 8.58 9.35
N GLY A 251 -2.67 9.89 9.29
CA GLY A 251 -2.03 10.87 10.17
C GLY A 251 -2.74 10.91 11.52
N ARG A 252 -1.98 10.79 12.60
CA ARG A 252 -2.49 10.84 13.97
C ARG A 252 -2.89 12.26 14.39
N GLU A 253 -2.10 13.25 13.98
CA GLU A 253 -2.29 14.65 14.39
C GLU A 253 -3.08 15.45 13.37
N HIS A 254 -2.70 15.39 12.09
CA HIS A 254 -3.40 16.14 11.05
C HIS A 254 -3.27 15.48 9.67
N ASN A 255 -4.35 15.52 8.90
CA ASN A 255 -4.42 15.00 7.54
C ASN A 255 -4.94 16.11 6.62
N THR A 256 -4.22 16.39 5.54
CA THR A 256 -4.57 17.42 4.56
C THR A 256 -4.80 16.78 3.19
N LEU A 257 -5.96 17.04 2.62
CA LEU A 257 -6.33 16.70 1.25
C LEU A 257 -6.11 17.93 0.36
N HIS A 258 -5.25 17.79 -0.63
CA HIS A 258 -4.99 18.81 -1.63
C HIS A 258 -5.85 18.53 -2.85
N LEU A 259 -6.77 19.43 -3.17
CA LEU A 259 -7.60 19.37 -4.38
C LEU A 259 -7.11 20.40 -5.38
N VAL A 260 -7.03 20.00 -6.64
CA VAL A 260 -6.74 20.91 -7.75
C VAL A 260 -8.05 21.21 -8.47
N ALA A 261 -8.50 22.46 -8.37
CA ALA A 261 -9.77 22.95 -8.90
C ALA A 261 -9.73 24.47 -9.05
N GLY A 262 -10.47 25.01 -10.02
CA GLY A 262 -10.58 26.45 -10.26
C GLY A 262 -11.33 27.19 -9.16
N ASP A 263 -12.26 26.52 -8.47
CA ASP A 263 -13.02 27.08 -7.35
C ASP A 263 -13.50 26.02 -6.35
N VAL A 264 -14.19 26.49 -5.29
CA VAL A 264 -14.71 25.65 -4.21
C VAL A 264 -15.83 24.71 -4.68
N ASP A 265 -16.66 25.14 -5.64
CA ASP A 265 -17.77 24.35 -6.14
C ASP A 265 -17.27 23.19 -7.02
N GLU A 266 -16.26 23.45 -7.85
CA GLU A 266 -15.55 22.43 -8.61
C GLU A 266 -14.82 21.45 -7.66
N ALA A 267 -14.11 21.96 -6.65
CA ALA A 267 -13.47 21.11 -5.64
C ALA A 267 -14.48 20.21 -4.92
N ARG A 268 -15.64 20.75 -4.57
CA ARG A 268 -16.75 20.00 -3.96
C ARG A 268 -17.30 18.94 -4.90
N SER A 269 -17.46 19.25 -6.18
CA SER A 269 -17.89 18.30 -7.21
C SER A 269 -16.90 17.14 -7.36
N ILE A 270 -15.60 17.43 -7.44
CA ILE A 270 -14.53 16.43 -7.49
C ILE A 270 -14.60 15.56 -6.23
N PHE A 271 -14.58 16.17 -5.03
CA PHE A 271 -14.60 15.43 -3.77
C PHE A 271 -15.82 14.51 -3.65
N THR A 272 -17.02 15.04 -3.89
CA THR A 272 -18.26 14.27 -3.77
C THR A 272 -18.34 13.13 -4.79
N GLY A 273 -17.88 13.36 -6.02
CA GLY A 273 -17.78 12.33 -7.04
C GLY A 273 -16.85 11.18 -6.67
N ARG A 274 -15.85 11.42 -5.80
CA ARG A 274 -14.90 10.39 -5.33
C ARG A 274 -15.25 9.81 -3.97
N ALA A 275 -15.84 10.60 -3.08
CA ALA A 275 -16.27 10.16 -1.76
C ALA A 275 -17.57 9.33 -1.81
N ALA A 276 -18.32 9.36 -2.91
CA ALA A 276 -19.45 8.46 -3.12
C ALA A 276 -19.01 7.05 -3.56
N PRO A 277 -19.68 5.97 -3.11
CA PRO A 277 -19.36 4.63 -3.58
C PRO A 277 -19.65 4.58 -5.08
N ARG A 278 -18.66 4.19 -5.90
CA ARG A 278 -18.94 3.83 -7.29
C ARG A 278 -20.01 2.75 -7.24
N SER A 279 -21.22 3.05 -7.73
CA SER A 279 -22.24 2.03 -7.84
C SER A 279 -21.61 0.84 -8.57
N ARG A 280 -21.38 -0.25 -7.85
CA ARG A 280 -21.23 -1.55 -8.49
C ARG A 280 -22.59 -1.74 -9.12
N ARG A 281 -22.74 -1.32 -10.40
CA ARG A 281 -23.89 -1.74 -11.22
C ARG A 281 -24.05 -3.21 -10.89
N PRO A 282 -25.22 -3.64 -10.35
CA PRO A 282 -25.42 -5.05 -10.12
C PRO A 282 -25.10 -5.70 -11.46
N ARG A 283 -24.14 -6.63 -11.50
CA ARG A 283 -24.03 -7.53 -12.65
C ARG A 283 -25.46 -7.99 -12.84
N ARG A 284 -26.09 -7.59 -13.95
CA ARG A 284 -27.45 -8.00 -14.31
C ARG A 284 -27.49 -9.48 -13.97
N ARG A 285 -28.28 -9.87 -12.97
CA ARG A 285 -28.52 -11.29 -12.69
C ARG A 285 -28.95 -11.83 -14.03
N SER A 286 -28.08 -12.59 -14.67
CA SER A 286 -28.46 -13.37 -15.84
C SER A 286 -29.63 -14.17 -15.32
N ARG A 287 -30.84 -13.92 -15.84
CA ARG A 287 -32.00 -14.75 -15.51
C ARG A 287 -31.53 -16.20 -15.61
N PRO A 288 -31.85 -17.08 -14.66
CA PRO A 288 -31.59 -18.50 -14.83
C PRO A 288 -32.14 -18.86 -16.20
N ARG A 289 -31.29 -19.36 -17.10
CA ARG A 289 -31.78 -19.94 -18.34
C ARG A 289 -32.74 -21.03 -17.90
N GLU A 290 -34.01 -20.86 -18.21
CA GLU A 290 -35.00 -21.92 -18.07
C GLU A 290 -34.41 -23.18 -18.68
N HIS A 291 -34.30 -24.20 -17.85
CA HIS A 291 -33.76 -25.49 -18.24
C HIS A 291 -34.80 -26.15 -19.14
N HIS A 292 -34.72 -25.88 -20.44
CA HIS A 292 -35.47 -26.68 -21.42
C HIS A 292 -34.98 -28.13 -21.32
N PRO A 293 -35.87 -29.11 -21.06
CA PRO A 293 -35.47 -30.50 -21.00
C PRO A 293 -34.91 -30.92 -22.37
N ARG A 294 -33.68 -31.44 -22.37
CA ARG A 294 -33.07 -32.03 -23.55
C ARG A 294 -33.88 -33.27 -23.96
N PRO A 295 -34.20 -33.48 -25.25
CA PRO A 295 -34.85 -34.71 -25.68
C PRO A 295 -33.92 -35.92 -25.44
N PRO A 296 -34.48 -37.10 -25.12
CA PRO A 296 -33.69 -38.27 -24.76
C PRO A 296 -32.85 -38.76 -25.94
N ARG A 297 -31.56 -38.99 -25.68
CA ARG A 297 -30.63 -39.61 -26.64
C ARG A 297 -30.99 -41.09 -26.80
N HIS A 298 -31.34 -41.50 -28.01
CA HIS A 298 -31.49 -42.90 -28.38
C HIS A 298 -30.19 -43.68 -28.12
N ARG A 299 -30.28 -44.71 -27.28
CA ARG A 299 -29.23 -45.74 -27.11
C ARG A 299 -29.29 -46.71 -28.30
N PRO A 300 -28.20 -46.97 -29.04
CA PRO A 300 -28.15 -48.10 -29.96
C PRO A 300 -28.06 -49.41 -29.16
N THR A 301 -28.89 -50.36 -29.53
CA THR A 301 -28.93 -51.74 -29.04
C THR A 301 -27.67 -52.51 -29.41
N ARG A 302 -27.08 -53.22 -28.44
CA ARG A 302 -25.98 -54.18 -28.64
C ARG A 302 -26.49 -55.42 -29.39
N PRO A 303 -25.77 -55.94 -30.39
CA PRO A 303 -25.91 -57.33 -30.83
C PRO A 303 -25.07 -58.27 -29.95
N ARG A 304 -25.55 -59.52 -29.82
CA ARG A 304 -24.97 -60.62 -29.03
C ARG A 304 -23.75 -61.27 -29.72
N HIS A 305 -22.81 -61.75 -28.88
CA HIS A 305 -21.76 -62.80 -29.00
C HIS A 305 -21.74 -63.72 -30.25
N ARG A 306 -20.63 -64.32 -30.76
CA ARG A 306 -19.33 -64.89 -30.25
C ARG A 306 -18.54 -65.40 -31.52
N PRO A 307 -17.43 -66.18 -31.48
CA PRO A 307 -16.08 -66.02 -30.90
C PRO A 307 -14.90 -66.33 -31.90
N GLU A 308 -13.67 -66.36 -31.37
CA GLU A 308 -12.46 -67.10 -31.82
C GLU A 308 -11.58 -66.61 -33.00
N GLY A 309 -10.26 -66.66 -32.79
CA GLY A 309 -9.30 -66.93 -33.88
C GLY A 309 -8.01 -66.08 -33.97
N ALA A 310 -6.93 -66.61 -33.39
CA ALA A 310 -5.56 -66.66 -33.93
C ALA A 310 -4.70 -65.38 -34.20
N ARG A 311 -3.61 -65.31 -33.43
CA ARG A 311 -2.18 -65.13 -33.80
C ARG A 311 -1.81 -64.24 -35.01
N ARG A 312 -0.89 -63.27 -34.82
CA ARG A 312 0.56 -63.34 -35.20
C ARG A 312 1.25 -61.98 -35.03
N THR A 313 2.55 -62.04 -34.72
CA THR A 313 3.52 -60.97 -34.44
C THR A 313 4.20 -60.42 -35.73
N PRO A 314 5.36 -59.70 -35.71
CA PRO A 314 5.47 -58.28 -36.05
C PRO A 314 6.37 -58.01 -37.28
N ARG A 315 6.52 -56.75 -37.75
CA ARG A 315 7.65 -56.40 -38.65
C ARG A 315 8.13 -54.95 -38.56
N HIS A 316 9.42 -54.87 -38.22
CA HIS A 316 10.48 -53.87 -38.46
C HIS A 316 10.32 -52.76 -39.51
N GLN A 317 10.87 -51.57 -39.20
CA GLN A 317 12.04 -50.91 -39.82
C GLN A 317 12.28 -49.57 -39.08
N ARG A 318 13.36 -49.31 -38.30
CA ARG A 318 14.79 -49.04 -38.59
C ARG A 318 15.12 -48.01 -39.69
N ALA A 319 15.53 -46.81 -39.27
CA ALA A 319 16.73 -46.03 -39.65
C ALA A 319 16.72 -44.73 -38.78
N ARG A 320 17.66 -44.34 -37.88
CA ARG A 320 19.15 -44.14 -37.94
C ARG A 320 19.53 -43.23 -39.12
N LEU A 321 20.19 -42.07 -39.01
CA LEU A 321 21.26 -41.56 -38.15
C LEU A 321 21.36 -40.01 -38.29
N HIS A 322 21.76 -39.28 -37.24
CA HIS A 322 22.96 -38.40 -37.11
C HIS A 322 23.12 -37.24 -38.12
N GLY A 323 23.60 -36.05 -37.77
CA GLY A 323 24.27 -35.50 -36.58
C GLY A 323 24.24 -33.96 -36.67
N ALA A 324 24.33 -33.21 -35.57
CA ALA A 324 25.60 -32.77 -34.95
C ALA A 324 26.37 -31.79 -35.87
N SER A 325 26.86 -30.60 -35.50
CA SER A 325 27.03 -29.89 -34.22
C SER A 325 27.57 -28.46 -34.57
N PRO A 326 28.32 -27.68 -33.74
CA PRO A 326 27.96 -26.29 -33.42
C PRO A 326 29.07 -25.23 -33.69
N ARG A 327 28.81 -24.02 -33.15
CA ARG A 327 29.71 -22.89 -32.80
C ARG A 327 29.92 -21.77 -33.83
N MET A 328 29.48 -20.56 -33.46
CA MET A 328 30.35 -19.52 -32.89
C MET A 328 29.59 -18.76 -31.80
#